data_AF-A0A6I9PAJ5-F1
#
_entry.id   AF-A0A6I9PAJ5-F1
#
_cell.length_a   1.000
_cell.length_b   1.000
_cell.length_c   1.000
_cell.angle_alpha   90.00
_cell.angle_beta   90.00
_cell.angle_gamma   90.00
#
_symmetry.space_group_name_H-M   'P 1'
#
loop_
_entity.id
_entity.type
_entity.pdbx_description
1 polymer ?
#
loop_
_entity_poly.entity_id
_entity_poly.type
_entity_poly.pdbx_seq_one_letter_code
_entity_poly.pdbx_strand_id
1 'polypeptide(L)'
;MFNRVVHKRRATITDLPLYYSGHLRKKLTKEKDFKKYYGELRGATLFLYKDDTQDTYTEKLELGKLKSMQLHSPYQKKTPTIFTLTLQTEEVQLQMDNSDTGEEWRGYILTVVKREIPSKLQLLPGQMLQLQDALDQERQRNPTTQRPELPPRPLFLCTPSPFQSPKASASPSSTPPKDKTDNSPEIPACFFHVSRKEAEHMLKVNPECGSIILRPSTLANNYALTLRQQTPSGPILKNFRVTSTNVGFVIELDTAVTVSSLNEVLKFFLHKTEYQLHPYMAPQPYDTCIDMSPVPKCVGISSAILKTVPKAKVAPMLHSQTKEELPPPPTNQDGGDYVMPDDHDTNLKSECFRESTSPHSSHTSHTLS
;
A
#
# COMPACT_ATOMS: atom_id res chain seq x y z
N MET A 1 -5.36 13.42 -3.98
CA MET A 1 -4.36 13.40 -2.89
C MET A 1 -4.89 12.81 -1.59
N PHE A 2 -6.13 13.11 -1.16
CA PHE A 2 -6.72 12.62 0.09
C PHE A 2 -6.83 11.07 0.20
N ASN A 3 -7.29 10.38 -0.85
CA ASN A 3 -7.45 8.91 -0.80
C ASN A 3 -6.15 8.13 -0.51
N ARG A 4 -4.98 8.59 -0.97
CA ARG A 4 -3.69 7.93 -0.69
C ARG A 4 -3.26 8.06 0.76
N VAL A 5 -3.62 9.15 1.44
CA VAL A 5 -3.34 9.35 2.88
C VAL A 5 -4.26 8.49 3.73
N VAL A 6 -5.55 8.45 3.36
CA VAL A 6 -6.57 7.66 4.06
C VAL A 6 -6.25 6.16 3.98
N HIS A 7 -5.92 5.62 2.80
CA HIS A 7 -5.54 4.21 2.70
C HIS A 7 -4.28 3.85 3.50
N LYS A 8 -3.29 4.75 3.59
CA LYS A 8 -2.09 4.55 4.42
C LYS A 8 -2.40 4.55 5.92
N ARG A 9 -3.26 5.48 6.38
CA ARG A 9 -3.74 5.50 7.77
C ARG A 9 -4.55 4.27 8.10
N ARG A 10 -5.47 3.86 7.23
CA ARG A 10 -6.28 2.64 7.39
C ARG A 10 -5.40 1.38 7.43
N ALA A 11 -4.38 1.28 6.58
CA ALA A 11 -3.40 0.19 6.62
C ALA A 11 -2.69 0.16 7.99
N THR A 12 -2.29 1.31 8.53
CA THR A 12 -1.70 1.43 9.87
C THR A 12 -2.68 1.05 10.99
N ILE A 13 -3.95 1.43 10.87
CA ILE A 13 -5.00 1.14 11.87
C ILE A 13 -5.35 -0.34 11.90
N THR A 14 -5.45 -0.96 10.73
CA THR A 14 -5.80 -2.38 10.63
C THR A 14 -4.59 -3.29 10.82
N ASP A 15 -3.38 -2.81 10.52
CA ASP A 15 -2.12 -3.56 10.48
C ASP A 15 -2.15 -4.72 9.46
N LEU A 16 -3.02 -4.61 8.45
CA LEU A 16 -3.28 -5.64 7.45
C LEU A 16 -3.07 -5.09 6.03
N PRO A 17 -2.60 -5.90 5.07
CA PRO A 17 -2.56 -5.50 3.66
C PRO A 17 -3.96 -5.35 3.08
N LEU A 18 -4.10 -4.44 2.11
CA LEU A 18 -5.34 -4.25 1.35
C LEU A 18 -5.34 -5.18 0.13
N TYR A 19 -6.32 -6.09 0.07
CA TYR A 19 -6.47 -7.00 -1.06
C TYR A 19 -7.42 -6.45 -2.12
N TYR A 20 -8.55 -5.90 -1.69
CA TYR A 20 -9.56 -5.35 -2.58
C TYR A 20 -10.41 -4.30 -1.87
N SER A 21 -10.90 -3.32 -2.62
CA SER A 21 -11.71 -2.23 -2.07
C SER A 21 -12.73 -1.75 -3.09
N GLY A 22 -13.91 -1.33 -2.61
CA GLY A 22 -14.94 -0.83 -3.49
C GLY A 22 -16.22 -0.44 -2.75
N HIS A 23 -17.12 0.22 -3.45
CA HIS A 23 -18.44 0.53 -2.93
C HIS A 23 -19.31 -0.72 -2.93
N LEU A 24 -20.00 -0.95 -1.82
CA LEU A 24 -20.94 -2.04 -1.68
C LEU A 24 -22.08 -1.62 -0.76
N ARG A 25 -23.18 -2.36 -0.81
CA ARG A 25 -24.29 -2.17 0.12
C ARG A 25 -24.43 -3.40 0.99
N LYS A 26 -24.60 -3.18 2.29
CA LYS A 26 -24.74 -4.24 3.28
C LYS A 26 -26.14 -4.19 3.88
N LYS A 27 -26.72 -5.36 4.10
CA LYS A 27 -27.95 -5.54 4.86
C LYS A 27 -27.84 -6.79 5.74
N LEU A 28 -28.23 -6.72 7.01
CA LEU A 28 -28.43 -7.92 7.82
C LEU A 28 -29.76 -8.58 7.45
N THR A 29 -29.91 -9.91 7.54
CA THR A 29 -31.20 -10.58 7.26
C THR A 29 -32.36 -10.01 8.09
N LYS A 30 -32.06 -9.47 9.28
CA LYS A 30 -33.04 -8.83 10.18
C LYS A 30 -33.40 -7.38 9.78
N GLU A 31 -32.60 -6.73 8.95
CA GLU A 31 -32.80 -5.35 8.51
C GLU A 31 -33.60 -5.27 7.21
N LYS A 32 -34.43 -4.23 7.07
CA LYS A 32 -35.28 -4.04 5.89
C LYS A 32 -34.52 -3.42 4.71
N ASP A 33 -33.63 -2.48 4.97
CA ASP A 33 -33.00 -1.64 3.94
C ASP A 33 -31.49 -1.87 3.81
N PHE A 34 -30.98 -1.78 2.58
CA PHE A 34 -29.56 -1.82 2.28
C PHE A 34 -28.88 -0.49 2.62
N LYS A 35 -27.84 -0.54 3.44
CA LYS A 35 -26.99 0.62 3.78
C LYS A 35 -25.76 0.64 2.88
N LYS A 36 -25.42 1.81 2.34
CA LYS A 36 -24.24 2.01 1.49
C LYS A 36 -22.99 2.14 2.35
N TYR A 37 -21.93 1.45 1.94
CA TYR A 37 -20.62 1.51 2.57
C TYR A 37 -19.51 1.52 1.51
N TYR A 38 -18.35 2.00 1.93
CA TYR A 38 -17.09 1.71 1.25
C TYR A 38 -16.44 0.52 1.97
N GLY A 39 -16.25 -0.59 1.26
CA GLY A 39 -15.68 -1.82 1.80
C GLY A 39 -14.20 -1.96 1.47
N GLU A 40 -13.40 -2.37 2.45
CA GLU A 40 -12.01 -2.78 2.27
C GLU A 40 -11.81 -4.19 2.80
N LEU A 41 -11.40 -5.11 1.93
CA LEU A 41 -11.04 -6.47 2.31
C LEU A 41 -9.57 -6.51 2.73
N ARG A 42 -9.34 -6.83 4.00
CA ARG A 42 -8.00 -7.02 4.55
C ARG A 42 -7.92 -8.26 5.42
N GLY A 43 -6.97 -9.15 5.12
CA GLY A 43 -6.94 -10.46 5.76
C GLY A 43 -8.25 -11.24 5.48
N ALA A 44 -8.72 -11.97 6.50
CA ALA A 44 -10.05 -12.59 6.51
C ALA A 44 -11.13 -11.69 7.15
N THR A 45 -11.01 -10.36 7.04
CA THR A 45 -11.96 -9.38 7.60
C THR A 45 -12.34 -8.33 6.57
N LEU A 46 -13.64 -8.06 6.44
CA LEU A 46 -14.16 -6.97 5.62
C LEU A 46 -14.44 -5.75 6.50
N PHE A 47 -13.73 -4.66 6.25
CA PHE A 47 -13.89 -3.39 6.96
C PHE A 47 -14.83 -2.48 6.19
N LEU A 48 -15.84 -1.91 6.87
CA LEU A 48 -16.88 -1.09 6.28
C LEU A 48 -16.79 0.34 6.82
N TYR A 49 -16.68 1.29 5.91
CA TYR A 49 -16.60 2.73 6.17
C TYR A 49 -17.85 3.41 5.62
N LYS A 50 -18.29 4.52 6.22
CA LYS A 50 -19.41 5.29 5.64
C LYS A 50 -19.02 5.91 4.29
N ASP A 51 -17.74 6.27 4.14
CA ASP A 51 -17.22 6.94 2.96
C ASP A 51 -15.73 6.64 2.74
N ASP A 52 -15.20 6.97 1.56
CA ASP A 52 -13.78 6.80 1.21
C ASP A 52 -12.85 7.75 1.98
N THR A 53 -13.39 8.83 2.55
CA THR A 53 -12.66 9.86 3.31
C THR A 53 -12.40 9.51 4.78
N GLN A 54 -13.08 8.51 5.36
CA GLN A 54 -13.01 8.25 6.81
C GLN A 54 -11.75 7.47 7.22
N ASP A 55 -11.09 7.89 8.29
CA ASP A 55 -9.90 7.19 8.78
C ASP A 55 -10.24 5.89 9.55
N THR A 56 -11.40 5.82 10.22
CA THR A 56 -11.82 4.67 11.05
C THR A 56 -13.03 3.95 10.47
N TYR A 57 -13.05 2.61 10.56
CA TYR A 57 -14.17 1.80 10.11
C TYR A 57 -15.38 1.95 11.05
N THR A 58 -16.58 1.94 10.46
CA THR A 58 -17.83 1.95 11.22
C THR A 58 -18.22 0.54 11.66
N GLU A 59 -17.92 -0.44 10.82
CA GLU A 59 -18.25 -1.83 11.06
C GLU A 59 -17.15 -2.75 10.52
N LYS A 60 -16.98 -3.92 11.13
CA LYS A 60 -16.10 -4.98 10.64
C LYS A 60 -16.87 -6.29 10.57
N LEU A 61 -16.62 -7.06 9.52
CA LEU A 61 -17.23 -8.37 9.30
C LEU A 61 -16.13 -9.44 9.23
N GLU A 62 -16.10 -10.33 10.22
CA GLU A 62 -15.08 -11.39 10.35
C GLU A 62 -15.43 -12.59 9.46
N LEU A 63 -14.85 -12.62 8.26
CA LEU A 63 -15.11 -13.67 7.27
C LEU A 63 -14.45 -15.01 7.62
N GLY A 64 -13.49 -15.05 8.56
CA GLY A 64 -12.91 -16.31 9.05
C GLY A 64 -13.94 -17.28 9.69
N LYS A 65 -15.11 -16.76 10.09
CA LYS A 65 -16.23 -17.56 10.64
C LYS A 65 -17.34 -17.79 9.60
N LEU A 66 -17.06 -17.60 8.31
CA LEU A 66 -17.99 -17.81 7.22
C LEU A 66 -18.19 -19.31 6.98
N LYS A 67 -19.45 -19.77 7.05
CA LYS A 67 -19.81 -21.17 6.77
C LYS A 67 -20.09 -21.40 5.29
N SER A 68 -20.81 -20.48 4.67
CA SER A 68 -21.18 -20.59 3.26
C SER A 68 -21.45 -19.22 2.66
N MET A 69 -21.37 -19.16 1.33
CA MET A 69 -21.77 -18.00 0.54
C MET A 69 -22.69 -18.46 -0.60
N GLN A 70 -23.86 -17.84 -0.70
CA GLN A 70 -24.89 -18.18 -1.66
C GLN A 70 -25.18 -16.99 -2.57
N LEU A 71 -25.29 -17.23 -3.88
CA LEU A 71 -25.61 -16.21 -4.87
C LEU A 71 -27.11 -16.22 -5.15
N HIS A 72 -27.79 -15.08 -4.98
CA HIS A 72 -29.25 -15.01 -5.10
C HIS A 72 -29.73 -14.69 -6.53
N SER A 73 -28.86 -14.14 -7.39
CA SER A 73 -29.16 -13.85 -8.79
C SER A 73 -28.02 -14.32 -9.71
N PRO A 74 -28.28 -15.14 -10.75
CA PRO A 74 -27.28 -15.47 -11.75
C PRO A 74 -26.86 -14.22 -12.52
N TYR A 75 -25.59 -14.15 -12.93
CA TYR A 75 -24.96 -12.97 -13.53
C TYR A 75 -25.77 -12.43 -14.72
N GLN A 76 -26.51 -11.35 -14.48
CA GLN A 76 -27.14 -10.54 -15.51
C GLN A 76 -26.48 -9.17 -15.48
N LYS A 77 -25.91 -8.75 -16.62
CA LYS A 77 -25.11 -7.51 -16.75
C LYS A 77 -25.82 -6.21 -16.33
N LYS A 78 -27.14 -6.25 -16.12
CA LYS A 78 -27.97 -5.07 -15.80
C LYS A 78 -28.58 -5.11 -14.40
N THR A 79 -28.32 -6.15 -13.61
CA THR A 79 -28.90 -6.28 -12.27
C THR A 79 -27.81 -6.24 -11.21
N PRO A 80 -28.08 -5.62 -10.04
CA PRO A 80 -27.16 -5.67 -8.93
C PRO A 80 -26.97 -7.11 -8.46
N THR A 81 -25.72 -7.51 -8.26
CA THR A 81 -25.40 -8.85 -7.76
C THR A 81 -25.58 -8.86 -6.25
N ILE A 82 -26.32 -9.85 -5.74
CA ILE A 82 -26.55 -10.02 -4.32
C ILE A 82 -26.11 -11.42 -3.91
N PHE A 83 -25.20 -11.49 -2.94
CA PHE A 83 -24.86 -12.75 -2.30
C PHE A 83 -25.06 -12.66 -0.79
N THR A 84 -25.45 -13.80 -0.22
CA THR A 84 -25.70 -13.98 1.20
C THR A 84 -24.50 -14.69 1.81
N LEU A 85 -23.90 -14.05 2.81
CA LEU A 85 -22.83 -14.55 3.66
C LEU A 85 -23.44 -15.13 4.93
N THR A 86 -23.36 -16.45 5.10
CA THR A 86 -23.83 -17.13 6.31
C THR A 86 -22.65 -17.29 7.27
N LEU A 87 -22.54 -16.39 8.25
CA LEU A 87 -21.53 -16.48 9.31
C LEU A 87 -22.04 -17.35 10.47
N GLN A 88 -21.14 -17.72 11.38
CA GLN A 88 -21.50 -18.53 12.55
C GLN A 88 -22.53 -17.85 13.47
N THR A 89 -22.49 -16.53 13.57
CA THR A 89 -23.33 -15.74 14.50
C THR A 89 -24.49 -15.04 13.80
N GLU A 90 -24.35 -14.73 12.51
CA GLU A 90 -25.31 -13.92 11.77
C GLU A 90 -25.28 -14.18 10.26
N GLU A 91 -26.30 -13.71 9.56
CA GLU A 91 -26.40 -13.78 8.12
C GLU A 91 -26.48 -12.37 7.54
N VAL A 92 -25.60 -12.11 6.57
CA VAL A 92 -25.39 -10.78 5.98
C VAL A 92 -25.55 -10.88 4.47
N GLN A 93 -26.31 -9.96 3.87
CA GLN A 93 -26.42 -9.80 2.44
C GLN A 93 -25.55 -8.65 1.97
N LEU A 94 -24.70 -8.92 0.97
CA LEU A 94 -23.93 -7.90 0.28
C LEU A 94 -24.48 -7.72 -1.14
N GLN A 95 -24.69 -6.47 -1.51
CA GLN A 95 -25.16 -6.05 -2.82
C GLN A 95 -24.08 -5.19 -3.49
N MET A 96 -23.74 -5.54 -4.73
CA MET A 96 -22.81 -4.82 -5.60
C MET A 96 -23.58 -4.19 -6.76
N ASP A 97 -23.00 -3.14 -7.35
CA ASP A 97 -23.66 -2.37 -8.39
C ASP A 97 -23.75 -3.11 -9.74
N ASN A 98 -22.84 -4.05 -10.01
CA ASN A 98 -22.80 -4.80 -11.26
C ASN A 98 -22.30 -6.25 -11.07
N SER A 99 -22.46 -7.08 -12.10
CA SER A 99 -22.03 -8.49 -12.11
C SER A 99 -20.53 -8.66 -11.98
N ASP A 100 -19.77 -7.76 -12.59
CA ASP A 100 -18.32 -7.92 -12.78
C ASP A 100 -17.60 -7.66 -11.45
N THR A 101 -17.91 -6.55 -10.79
CA THR A 101 -17.51 -6.26 -9.40
C THR A 101 -18.05 -7.29 -8.42
N GLY A 102 -19.25 -7.83 -8.68
CA GLY A 102 -19.80 -8.92 -7.90
C GLY A 102 -18.92 -10.17 -7.95
N GLU A 103 -18.40 -10.52 -9.13
CA GLU A 103 -17.43 -11.62 -9.29
C GLU A 103 -16.09 -11.33 -8.67
N GLU A 104 -15.58 -10.09 -8.77
CA GLU A 104 -14.36 -9.70 -8.09
C GLU A 104 -14.50 -9.88 -6.58
N TRP A 105 -15.53 -9.26 -5.97
CA TRP A 105 -15.82 -9.41 -4.54
C TRP A 105 -15.97 -10.88 -4.13
N ARG A 106 -16.72 -11.66 -4.91
CA ARG A 106 -16.92 -13.09 -4.67
C ARG A 106 -15.60 -13.86 -4.72
N GLY A 107 -14.76 -13.59 -5.72
CA GLY A 107 -13.45 -14.20 -5.88
C GLY A 107 -12.56 -13.89 -4.70
N TYR A 108 -12.38 -12.61 -4.38
CA TYR A 108 -11.54 -12.16 -3.27
C TYR A 108 -12.00 -12.74 -1.92
N ILE A 109 -13.30 -12.66 -1.60
CA ILE A 109 -13.83 -13.18 -0.34
C ILE A 109 -13.62 -14.70 -0.23
N LEU A 110 -13.91 -15.46 -1.30
CA LEU A 110 -13.69 -16.91 -1.26
C LEU A 110 -12.22 -17.25 -1.12
N THR A 111 -11.35 -16.54 -1.82
CA THR A 111 -9.90 -16.78 -1.80
C THR A 111 -9.32 -16.55 -0.42
N VAL A 112 -9.68 -15.46 0.28
CA VAL A 112 -9.16 -15.20 1.63
C VAL A 112 -9.72 -16.16 2.68
N VAL A 113 -10.99 -16.58 2.54
CA VAL A 113 -11.64 -17.50 3.48
C VAL A 113 -11.14 -18.93 3.29
N LYS A 114 -11.02 -19.40 2.05
CA LYS A 114 -10.59 -20.77 1.72
C LYS A 114 -9.08 -20.92 1.60
N ARG A 115 -8.33 -19.81 1.49
CA ARG A 115 -6.89 -19.80 1.19
C ARG A 115 -6.52 -20.52 -0.11
N GLU A 116 -7.47 -20.51 -1.05
CA GLU A 116 -7.37 -21.15 -2.37
C GLU A 116 -8.24 -20.39 -3.37
N ILE A 117 -7.80 -20.28 -4.63
CA ILE A 117 -8.59 -19.66 -5.70
C ILE A 117 -9.68 -20.63 -6.16
N PRO A 118 -10.97 -20.24 -6.10
CA PRO A 118 -12.05 -21.07 -6.64
C PRO A 118 -11.92 -21.28 -8.15
N SER A 119 -12.00 -22.52 -8.62
CA SER A 119 -11.90 -22.87 -10.05
C SER A 119 -13.09 -22.39 -10.91
N LYS A 120 -14.17 -21.90 -10.28
CA LYS A 120 -15.41 -21.43 -10.93
C LYS A 120 -15.59 -19.92 -10.70
N LEU A 121 -14.72 -19.13 -11.31
CA LEU A 121 -14.76 -17.66 -11.32
C LEU A 121 -14.79 -17.14 -12.76
N GLN A 122 -15.60 -16.11 -13.01
CA GLN A 122 -15.69 -15.44 -14.30
C GLN A 122 -14.84 -14.17 -14.32
N LEU A 123 -13.56 -14.29 -13.97
CA LEU A 123 -12.61 -13.18 -13.94
C LEU A 123 -11.70 -13.19 -15.17
N LEU A 124 -11.29 -11.99 -15.60
CA LEU A 124 -10.30 -11.80 -16.66
C LEU A 124 -8.90 -12.22 -16.18
N PRO A 125 -7.97 -12.55 -17.09
CA PRO A 125 -6.63 -12.98 -16.71
C PRO A 125 -5.90 -11.99 -15.78
N GLY A 126 -6.03 -10.69 -16.01
CA GLY A 126 -5.43 -9.66 -15.15
C GLY A 126 -6.05 -9.62 -13.74
N GLN A 127 -7.37 -9.79 -13.63
CA GLN A 127 -8.06 -9.87 -12.33
C GLN A 127 -7.67 -11.15 -11.58
N MET A 128 -7.49 -12.26 -12.31
CA MET A 128 -7.06 -13.53 -11.73
C MET A 128 -5.61 -13.45 -11.20
N LEU A 129 -4.73 -12.71 -11.88
CA LEU A 129 -3.37 -12.44 -11.40
C LEU A 129 -3.40 -11.64 -10.08
N GLN A 130 -4.20 -10.56 -10.01
CA GLN A 130 -4.34 -9.79 -8.77
C GLN A 130 -4.91 -10.63 -7.62
N LEU A 131 -5.85 -11.52 -7.92
CA LEU A 131 -6.40 -12.46 -6.95
C LEU A 131 -5.35 -13.45 -6.44
N GLN A 132 -4.42 -13.88 -7.30
CA GLN A 132 -3.29 -14.72 -6.93
C GLN A 132 -2.31 -13.97 -6.02
N ASP A 133 -1.97 -12.72 -6.35
CA ASP A 133 -1.11 -11.88 -5.49
C ASP A 133 -1.72 -11.70 -4.08
N ALA A 134 -3.04 -11.49 -4.00
CA ALA A 134 -3.74 -11.39 -2.73
C ALA A 134 -3.73 -12.71 -1.94
N LEU A 135 -3.82 -13.85 -2.64
CA LEU A 135 -3.72 -15.16 -2.01
C LEU A 135 -2.32 -15.41 -1.44
N ASP A 136 -1.28 -15.05 -2.17
CA ASP A 136 0.10 -15.24 -1.73
C ASP A 136 0.42 -14.35 -0.51
N GLN A 137 -0.08 -13.11 -0.49
CA GLN A 137 -0.03 -12.26 0.69
C GLN A 137 -0.75 -12.89 1.90
N GLU A 138 -1.94 -13.45 1.70
CA GLU A 138 -2.70 -14.10 2.79
C GLU A 138 -2.05 -15.41 3.29
N ARG A 139 -1.32 -16.13 2.42
CA ARG A 139 -0.56 -17.34 2.79
C ARG A 139 0.70 -17.02 3.58
N GLN A 140 1.43 -15.98 3.18
CA GLN A 140 2.62 -15.51 3.90
C GLN A 140 2.25 -14.95 5.28
N ARG A 141 1.04 -14.40 5.39
CA ARG A 141 0.48 -13.91 6.63
C ARG A 141 0.13 -15.07 7.57
N ASN A 142 1.03 -15.34 8.52
CA ASN A 142 0.75 -16.21 9.66
C ASN A 142 -0.41 -15.62 10.50
N PRO A 143 -1.56 -16.32 10.66
CA PRO A 143 -2.70 -15.82 11.43
C PRO A 143 -2.44 -15.77 12.95
N THR A 144 -1.32 -16.33 13.41
CA THR A 144 -0.93 -16.43 14.83
C THR A 144 -0.25 -15.19 15.37
N THR A 145 -0.06 -14.13 14.58
CA THR A 145 0.34 -12.82 15.13
C THR A 145 -0.88 -12.17 15.78
N GLN A 146 -1.35 -12.77 16.87
CA GLN A 146 -2.04 -12.00 17.89
C GLN A 146 -1.09 -10.87 18.29
N ARG A 147 -1.65 -9.66 18.37
CA ARG A 147 -1.01 -8.47 18.93
C ARG A 147 -0.06 -8.87 20.06
N PRO A 148 1.19 -8.39 20.11
CA PRO A 148 2.00 -8.53 21.32
C PRO A 148 1.12 -8.10 22.48
N GLU A 149 0.90 -8.99 23.45
CA GLU A 149 0.18 -8.62 24.67
C GLU A 149 0.83 -7.32 25.15
N LEU A 150 -0.01 -6.28 25.29
CA LEU A 150 0.46 -5.02 25.84
C LEU A 150 1.18 -5.34 27.15
N PRO A 151 2.35 -4.74 27.41
CA PRO A 151 3.09 -5.01 28.62
C PRO A 151 2.14 -4.84 29.82
N PRO A 152 2.22 -5.72 30.83
CA PRO A 152 1.35 -5.65 31.99
C PRO A 152 1.37 -4.23 32.54
N ARG A 153 0.18 -3.67 32.75
CA ARG A 153 0.02 -2.31 33.27
C ARG A 153 0.89 -2.18 34.53
N PRO A 154 1.68 -1.11 34.68
CA PRO A 154 2.61 -1.00 35.79
C PRO A 154 1.88 -1.15 37.13
N LEU A 155 2.43 -1.98 38.01
CA LEU A 155 1.82 -2.41 39.29
C LEU A 155 1.45 -1.25 40.23
N PHE A 156 1.93 -0.04 39.97
CA PHE A 156 1.67 1.15 40.79
C PHE A 156 0.25 1.70 40.66
N LEU A 157 -0.56 1.22 39.71
CA LEU A 157 -1.98 1.59 39.57
C LEU A 157 -2.94 0.53 40.12
N CYS A 158 -2.43 -0.56 40.70
CA CYS A 158 -3.26 -1.61 41.31
C CYS A 158 -3.39 -1.35 42.82
N THR A 159 -4.51 -0.74 43.23
CA THR A 159 -4.95 -0.76 44.63
C THR A 159 -5.30 -2.20 45.03
N PRO A 160 -4.70 -2.78 46.09
CA PRO A 160 -5.00 -4.14 46.49
C PRO A 160 -6.33 -4.21 47.24
N SER A 161 -7.29 -4.96 46.69
CA SER A 161 -8.41 -5.50 47.46
C SER A 161 -8.04 -6.91 47.95
N PRO A 162 -8.26 -7.27 49.23
CA PRO A 162 -7.59 -8.41 49.84
C PRO A 162 -8.46 -9.66 49.86
N PHE A 163 -8.57 -10.44 48.77
CA PHE A 163 -9.10 -11.80 48.90
C PHE A 163 -8.52 -12.78 47.86
N GLN A 164 -7.96 -13.85 48.41
CA GLN A 164 -7.74 -15.20 47.86
C GLN A 164 -6.34 -15.60 47.35
N SER A 165 -5.79 -16.46 48.21
CA SER A 165 -4.63 -17.34 48.30
C SER A 165 -4.25 -18.24 47.10
N PRO A 166 -3.04 -18.88 47.16
CA PRO A 166 -2.29 -19.39 46.02
C PRO A 166 -2.38 -20.91 45.84
N LYS A 167 -2.02 -21.40 44.65
CA LYS A 167 -1.60 -22.80 44.45
C LYS A 167 -0.38 -22.91 43.52
N ALA A 168 0.65 -23.57 44.05
CA ALA A 168 1.80 -24.15 43.36
C ALA A 168 1.32 -25.24 42.35
N SER A 169 2.07 -25.81 41.42
CA SER A 169 3.50 -26.14 41.33
C SER A 169 3.72 -26.79 39.95
N ALA A 170 4.83 -26.52 39.26
CA ALA A 170 5.48 -27.49 38.38
C ALA A 170 6.89 -27.01 37.99
N SER A 171 7.87 -27.91 38.13
CA SER A 171 9.21 -27.88 37.54
C SER A 171 9.46 -29.29 36.95
N PRO A 172 10.60 -29.66 36.33
CA PRO A 172 11.69 -28.90 35.70
C PRO A 172 12.11 -29.44 34.30
N SER A 173 13.12 -28.79 33.69
CA SER A 173 14.06 -29.30 32.65
C SER A 173 13.49 -29.66 31.26
N SER A 174 14.12 -29.42 30.12
CA SER A 174 15.55 -29.39 29.79
C SER A 174 15.79 -28.60 28.50
N THR A 175 16.78 -27.72 28.48
CA THR A 175 17.51 -27.35 27.25
C THR A 175 18.52 -28.46 26.91
N PRO A 176 19.09 -28.48 25.69
CA PRO A 176 20.41 -27.88 25.58
C PRO A 176 20.63 -27.00 24.33
N PRO A 177 21.73 -26.23 24.34
CA PRO A 177 21.92 -24.99 23.60
C PRO A 177 22.93 -25.14 22.46
N LYS A 178 22.99 -24.12 21.59
CA LYS A 178 24.25 -23.72 20.95
C LYS A 178 24.40 -22.21 21.03
N ASP A 179 25.04 -21.81 22.12
CA ASP A 179 25.82 -20.58 22.18
C ASP A 179 26.82 -20.54 21.03
N LYS A 180 26.75 -19.46 20.25
CA LYS A 180 27.96 -18.66 20.02
C LYS A 180 27.63 -17.22 20.33
N THR A 181 28.11 -16.82 21.50
CA THR A 181 28.44 -15.46 21.86
C THR A 181 29.07 -14.74 20.68
N ASP A 182 28.35 -13.79 20.12
CA ASP A 182 28.95 -12.57 19.62
C ASP A 182 28.05 -11.43 20.09
N ASN A 183 28.55 -10.63 21.03
CA ASN A 183 27.90 -9.41 21.53
C ASN A 183 27.94 -8.32 20.45
N SER A 184 27.59 -8.69 19.22
CA SER A 184 27.41 -7.75 18.13
C SER A 184 26.05 -7.09 18.34
N PRO A 185 25.97 -5.75 18.40
CA PRO A 185 24.68 -5.08 18.44
C PRO A 185 23.92 -5.54 17.20
N GLU A 186 22.72 -6.11 17.36
CA GLU A 186 21.89 -6.60 16.26
C GLU A 186 21.76 -5.49 15.19
N ILE A 187 22.55 -5.61 14.12
CA ILE A 187 22.79 -4.52 13.18
C ILE A 187 21.53 -4.36 12.31
N PRO A 188 20.92 -3.16 12.25
CA PRO A 188 19.71 -2.95 11.45
C PRO A 188 20.00 -3.16 9.95
N ALA A 189 19.00 -3.63 9.21
CA ALA A 189 19.11 -3.87 7.75
C ALA A 189 19.47 -2.61 6.94
N CYS A 190 19.21 -1.41 7.47
CA CYS A 190 19.60 -0.14 6.85
C CYS A 190 20.94 0.42 7.36
N PHE A 191 21.78 -0.43 7.97
CA PHE A 191 23.15 -0.08 8.33
C PHE A 191 24.07 -0.26 7.13
N PHE A 192 24.71 0.82 6.72
CA PHE A 192 25.69 0.82 5.64
C PHE A 192 27.00 1.40 6.15
N HIS A 193 28.10 0.75 5.82
CA HIS A 193 29.43 1.23 6.18
C HIS A 193 29.89 2.33 5.21
N VAL A 194 29.23 3.48 5.28
CA VAL A 194 29.42 4.63 4.38
C VAL A 194 29.64 5.93 5.15
N SER A 195 30.28 6.90 4.52
CA SER A 195 30.46 8.25 5.05
C SER A 195 29.17 9.07 4.98
N ARG A 196 29.18 10.24 5.63
CA ARG A 196 28.07 11.22 5.56
C ARG A 196 27.72 11.59 4.12
N LYS A 197 28.73 11.92 3.31
CA LYS A 197 28.53 12.38 1.93
C LYS A 197 27.98 11.27 1.05
N GLU A 198 28.46 10.04 1.25
CA GLU A 198 27.98 8.87 0.51
C GLU A 198 26.54 8.54 0.88
N ALA A 199 26.16 8.54 2.15
CA ALA A 199 24.78 8.33 2.56
C ALA A 199 23.82 9.41 2.02
N GLU A 200 24.23 10.68 2.06
CA GLU A 200 23.47 11.79 1.46
C GLU A 200 23.30 11.59 -0.05
N HIS A 201 24.35 11.12 -0.74
CA HIS A 201 24.32 10.81 -2.16
C HIS A 201 23.39 9.61 -2.46
N MET A 202 23.49 8.51 -1.71
CA MET A 202 22.64 7.31 -1.88
C MET A 202 21.15 7.65 -1.77
N LEU A 203 20.78 8.46 -0.77
CA LEU A 203 19.40 8.92 -0.58
C LEU A 203 18.94 9.91 -1.66
N LYS A 204 19.88 10.64 -2.28
CA LYS A 204 19.57 11.62 -3.33
C LYS A 204 19.40 10.95 -4.70
N VAL A 205 20.24 9.97 -5.02
CA VAL A 205 20.24 9.26 -6.32
C VAL A 205 19.09 8.26 -6.39
N ASN A 206 18.84 7.50 -5.32
CA ASN A 206 17.84 6.44 -5.30
C ASN A 206 16.78 6.73 -4.21
N PRO A 207 15.88 7.71 -4.43
CA PRO A 207 14.84 8.06 -3.45
C PRO A 207 13.81 6.94 -3.22
N GLU A 208 13.68 5.99 -4.16
CA GLU A 208 12.82 4.81 -4.08
C GLU A 208 13.38 3.70 -3.19
N CYS A 209 14.71 3.63 -3.01
CA CYS A 209 15.37 2.63 -2.19
C CYS A 209 15.20 2.87 -0.68
N GLY A 210 14.72 4.05 -0.28
CA GLY A 210 14.38 4.40 1.10
C GLY A 210 14.87 5.79 1.48
N SER A 211 14.63 6.16 2.73
CA SER A 211 14.83 7.53 3.20
C SER A 211 15.62 7.65 4.51
N ILE A 212 16.07 6.54 5.09
CA ILE A 212 16.92 6.51 6.29
C ILE A 212 18.09 5.56 6.08
N ILE A 213 19.31 6.04 6.32
CA ILE A 213 20.54 5.23 6.38
C ILE A 213 21.17 5.39 7.76
N LEU A 214 21.48 4.27 8.40
CA LEU A 214 22.34 4.23 9.58
C LEU A 214 23.77 3.95 9.14
N ARG A 215 24.75 4.65 9.71
CA ARG A 215 26.15 4.55 9.31
C ARG A 215 27.10 4.78 10.48
N PRO A 216 28.37 4.36 10.39
CA PRO A 216 29.37 4.74 11.37
C PRO A 216 29.53 6.27 11.44
N SER A 217 29.80 6.75 12.66
CA SER A 217 30.21 8.14 12.89
C SER A 217 31.71 8.30 12.64
N THR A 218 32.17 9.54 12.52
CA THR A 218 33.59 9.88 12.50
C THR A 218 34.26 9.67 13.86
N LEU A 219 33.45 9.59 14.93
CA LEU A 219 33.91 9.30 16.28
C LEU A 219 33.90 7.78 16.50
N ALA A 220 34.97 7.25 17.09
CA ALA A 220 35.13 5.82 17.34
C ALA A 220 33.92 5.25 18.11
N ASN A 221 33.46 4.07 17.71
CA ASN A 221 32.34 3.33 18.30
C ASN A 221 31.00 4.09 18.37
N ASN A 222 30.83 5.17 17.61
CA ASN A 222 29.60 5.92 17.54
C ASN A 222 28.93 5.76 16.18
N TYR A 223 27.65 6.08 16.13
CA TYR A 223 26.81 5.95 14.95
C TYR A 223 26.26 7.31 14.52
N ALA A 224 25.82 7.38 13.29
CA ALA A 224 25.12 8.53 12.75
C ALA A 224 23.98 8.05 11.85
N LEU A 225 22.90 8.82 11.85
CA LEU A 225 21.72 8.54 11.05
C LEU A 225 21.50 9.68 10.06
N THR A 226 21.46 9.35 8.77
CA THR A 226 21.18 10.29 7.70
C THR A 226 19.79 9.98 7.17
N LEU A 227 18.93 11.00 7.10
CA LEU A 227 17.57 10.85 6.56
C LEU A 227 17.25 11.91 5.51
N ARG A 228 16.39 11.55 4.56
CA ARG A 228 15.87 12.42 3.51
C ARG A 228 14.35 12.53 3.65
N GLN A 229 13.85 13.73 3.92
CA GLN A 229 12.42 13.98 4.10
C GLN A 229 11.90 14.91 2.99
N GLN A 230 10.75 14.57 2.41
CA GLN A 230 10.07 15.44 1.45
C GLN A 230 9.30 16.53 2.21
N THR A 231 9.58 17.80 1.92
CA THR A 231 8.82 18.94 2.46
C THR A 231 8.16 19.74 1.33
N PRO A 232 7.17 20.62 1.61
CA PRO A 232 6.54 21.45 0.58
C PRO A 232 7.52 22.32 -0.20
N SER A 233 8.63 22.72 0.44
CA SER A 233 9.70 23.53 -0.16
C SER A 233 10.77 22.70 -0.88
N GLY A 234 10.66 21.37 -0.87
CA GLY A 234 11.60 20.44 -1.49
C GLY A 234 12.15 19.34 -0.57
N PRO A 235 13.01 18.45 -1.08
CA PRO A 235 13.64 17.41 -0.29
C PRO A 235 14.73 17.98 0.65
N ILE A 236 14.63 17.67 1.94
CA ILE A 236 15.61 18.08 2.97
C ILE A 236 16.36 16.85 3.48
N LEU A 237 17.69 16.96 3.55
CA LEU A 237 18.56 15.98 4.20
C LEU A 237 18.84 16.41 5.64
N LYS A 238 18.65 15.50 6.60
CA LYS A 238 18.98 15.72 8.01
C LYS A 238 19.95 14.64 8.47
N ASN A 239 20.88 15.03 9.34
CA ASN A 239 21.85 14.12 9.93
C ASN A 239 21.76 14.22 11.45
N PHE A 240 21.70 13.07 12.09
CA PHE A 240 21.59 12.93 13.54
C PHE A 240 22.77 12.13 14.05
N ARG A 241 23.29 12.55 15.20
CA ARG A 241 24.37 11.83 15.88
C ARG A 241 23.77 10.85 16.89
N VAL A 242 24.32 9.65 16.91
CA VAL A 242 23.89 8.56 17.78
C VAL A 242 25.11 8.09 18.55
N THR A 243 25.18 8.44 19.82
CA THR A 243 26.34 8.16 20.67
C THR A 243 26.13 6.83 21.40
N SER A 244 27.11 5.94 21.30
CA SER A 244 27.09 4.64 21.98
C SER A 244 27.53 4.81 23.43
N THR A 245 26.78 4.20 24.34
CA THR A 245 26.96 4.31 25.80
C THR A 245 26.90 2.92 26.43
N ASN A 246 27.40 2.77 27.66
CA ASN A 246 27.45 1.47 28.37
C ASN A 246 26.07 0.80 28.56
N VAL A 247 24.99 1.58 28.49
CA VAL A 247 23.61 1.13 28.72
C VAL A 247 22.73 1.18 27.46
N GLY A 248 23.27 1.59 26.31
CA GLY A 248 22.53 1.73 25.06
C GLY A 248 23.03 2.88 24.18
N PHE A 249 22.12 3.50 23.44
CA PHE A 249 22.40 4.54 22.46
C PHE A 249 21.65 5.83 22.80
N VAL A 250 22.32 6.97 22.65
CA VAL A 250 21.75 8.30 22.86
C VAL A 250 21.65 9.02 21.53
N ILE A 251 20.43 9.41 21.16
CA ILE A 251 20.15 10.20 19.97
C ILE A 251 20.29 11.68 20.35
N GLU A 252 21.28 12.36 19.74
CA GLU A 252 21.55 13.78 19.98
C GLU A 252 20.54 14.63 19.19
N LEU A 253 19.48 15.02 19.89
CA LEU A 253 18.43 15.94 19.46
C LEU A 253 18.34 17.10 20.47
N ASP A 254 17.53 18.11 20.17
CA ASP A 254 17.21 19.19 21.13
C ASP A 254 16.68 18.64 22.46
N THR A 255 15.97 17.50 22.40
CA THR A 255 15.62 16.67 23.55
C THR A 255 16.28 15.32 23.38
N ALA A 256 17.38 15.08 24.10
CA ALA A 256 18.14 13.83 24.00
C ALA A 256 17.26 12.62 24.36
N VAL A 257 17.35 11.56 23.56
CA VAL A 257 16.57 10.32 23.74
C VAL A 257 17.51 9.15 23.89
N THR A 258 17.34 8.38 24.97
CA THR A 258 18.11 7.16 25.23
C THR A 258 17.30 5.93 24.85
N VAL A 259 17.91 5.03 24.09
CA VAL A 259 17.31 3.77 23.63
C VAL A 259 18.28 2.61 23.85
N SER A 260 17.77 1.39 23.95
CA SER A 260 18.57 0.21 24.27
C SER A 260 19.32 -0.39 23.07
N SER A 261 18.86 -0.18 21.83
CA SER A 261 19.46 -0.76 20.62
C SER A 261 19.42 0.17 19.40
N LEU A 262 20.24 -0.11 18.39
CA LEU A 262 20.20 0.60 17.10
C LEU A 262 18.88 0.39 16.36
N ASN A 263 18.24 -0.78 16.53
CA ASN A 263 16.90 -1.03 16.02
C ASN A 263 15.86 -0.11 16.67
N GLU A 264 15.99 0.17 17.97
CA GLU A 264 15.13 1.15 18.66
C GLU A 264 15.40 2.59 18.20
N VAL A 265 16.66 2.94 17.87
CA VAL A 265 16.96 4.23 17.22
C VAL A 265 16.17 4.37 15.93
N LEU A 266 16.19 3.34 15.08
CA LEU A 266 15.44 3.33 13.82
C LEU A 266 13.93 3.46 14.07
N LYS A 267 13.37 2.63 14.97
CA LYS A 267 11.94 2.70 15.34
C LYS A 267 11.54 4.06 15.88
N PHE A 268 12.39 4.73 16.66
CA PHE A 268 12.14 6.08 17.15
C PHE A 268 11.91 7.06 16.00
N PHE A 269 12.80 7.08 14.98
CA PHE A 269 12.62 7.96 13.83
C PHE A 269 11.42 7.58 12.96
N LEU A 270 11.14 6.28 12.79
CA LEU A 270 9.95 5.82 12.08
C LEU A 270 8.68 6.29 12.78
N HIS A 271 8.56 6.09 14.08
CA HIS A 271 7.39 6.50 14.86
C HIS A 271 7.25 8.03 14.91
N LYS A 272 8.34 8.77 15.11
CA LYS A 272 8.34 10.24 15.15
C LYS A 272 7.94 10.87 13.83
N THR A 273 8.18 10.19 12.72
CA THR A 273 7.82 10.65 11.36
C THR A 273 6.56 10.00 10.82
N GLU A 274 5.76 9.36 11.69
CA GLU A 274 4.51 8.67 11.32
C GLU A 274 4.72 7.68 10.15
N TYR A 275 5.88 7.01 10.13
CA TYR A 275 6.28 6.05 9.11
C TYR A 275 6.28 6.62 7.68
N GLN A 276 6.44 7.94 7.54
CA GLN A 276 6.72 8.56 6.23
C GLN A 276 8.12 8.19 5.73
N LEU A 277 9.03 7.96 6.67
CA LEU A 277 10.38 7.52 6.36
C LEU A 277 10.48 5.99 6.40
N HIS A 278 11.36 5.43 5.59
CA HIS A 278 11.56 3.99 5.45
C HIS A 278 13.07 3.68 5.46
N PRO A 279 13.48 2.54 6.05
CA PRO A 279 14.87 2.11 6.03
C PRO A 279 15.36 1.92 4.59
N TYR A 280 16.57 2.40 4.29
CA TYR A 280 17.16 2.23 2.97
C TYR A 280 17.51 0.76 2.73
N MET A 281 17.10 0.24 1.58
CA MET A 281 17.46 -1.09 1.09
C MET A 281 18.21 -0.93 -0.22
N ALA A 282 19.38 -1.57 -0.32
CA ALA A 282 20.14 -1.53 -1.56
C ALA A 282 19.30 -2.11 -2.71
N PRO A 283 19.31 -1.49 -3.91
CA PRO A 283 18.62 -2.04 -5.05
C PRO A 283 19.21 -3.42 -5.35
N GLN A 284 18.38 -4.45 -5.29
CA GLN A 284 18.77 -5.78 -5.74
C GLN A 284 18.92 -5.72 -7.26
N PRO A 285 20.04 -6.18 -7.83
CA PRO A 285 20.12 -6.36 -9.26
C PRO A 285 19.01 -7.34 -9.66
N TYR A 286 18.23 -7.01 -10.70
CA TYR A 286 17.28 -7.95 -11.25
C TYR A 286 18.03 -9.24 -11.63
N ASP A 287 17.55 -10.39 -11.18
CA ASP A 287 18.05 -11.68 -11.64
C ASP A 287 17.84 -11.76 -13.16
N THR A 288 18.91 -11.62 -13.93
CA THR A 288 18.89 -11.77 -15.39
C THR A 288 18.77 -13.23 -15.83
N CYS A 289 18.68 -14.16 -14.89
CA CYS A 289 18.54 -15.59 -15.14
C CYS A 289 17.22 -16.06 -14.56
N ILE A 290 16.26 -16.36 -15.44
CA ILE A 290 15.08 -17.14 -15.07
C ILE A 290 15.55 -18.59 -14.99
N ASP A 291 15.73 -19.11 -13.77
CA ASP A 291 15.90 -20.54 -13.58
C ASP A 291 14.60 -21.24 -13.97
N MET A 292 14.58 -21.79 -15.19
CA MET A 292 13.48 -22.63 -15.66
C MET A 292 13.46 -23.89 -14.79
N SER A 293 12.52 -23.94 -13.84
CA SER A 293 12.23 -25.17 -13.12
C SER A 293 11.99 -26.31 -14.13
N PRO A 294 12.56 -27.51 -13.92
CA PRO A 294 12.44 -28.59 -14.89
C PRO A 294 10.96 -28.95 -15.10
N VAL A 295 10.60 -29.10 -16.38
CA VAL A 295 9.25 -29.41 -16.85
C VAL A 295 8.68 -30.59 -16.06
N PRO A 296 7.44 -30.52 -15.55
CA PRO A 296 6.81 -31.65 -14.88
C PRO A 296 6.77 -32.85 -15.83
N LYS A 297 7.29 -33.99 -15.39
CA LYS A 297 7.17 -35.26 -16.13
C LYS A 297 5.68 -35.59 -16.27
N CYS A 298 5.12 -35.37 -17.45
CA CYS A 298 3.78 -35.80 -17.78
C CYS A 298 3.71 -37.32 -17.67
N VAL A 299 3.02 -37.81 -16.64
CA VAL A 299 2.64 -39.22 -16.51
C VAL A 299 1.60 -39.51 -17.57
N GLY A 300 1.86 -40.56 -18.35
CA GLY A 300 1.27 -40.78 -19.66
C GLY A 300 -0.22 -41.11 -19.69
N ILE A 301 -0.81 -40.84 -20.85
CA ILE A 301 -1.91 -41.64 -21.39
C ILE A 301 -1.47 -42.10 -22.77
N SER A 302 -1.36 -43.42 -22.89
CA SER A 302 -1.25 -44.16 -24.14
C SER A 302 -2.44 -43.88 -25.05
N SER A 303 -2.17 -43.40 -26.26
CA SER A 303 -2.86 -43.84 -27.49
C SER A 303 -2.17 -43.24 -28.70
N ALA A 304 -1.60 -44.14 -29.51
CA ALA A 304 -1.25 -43.85 -30.88
C ALA A 304 -2.52 -43.45 -31.66
N ILE A 305 -2.52 -42.24 -32.25
CA ILE A 305 -3.15 -41.90 -33.52
C ILE A 305 -2.34 -40.73 -34.09
N LEU A 306 -1.61 -40.98 -35.18
CA LEU A 306 -1.04 -39.95 -36.04
C LEU A 306 -2.21 -39.14 -36.64
N LYS A 307 -2.37 -37.89 -36.23
CA LYS A 307 -3.17 -36.91 -36.97
C LYS A 307 -2.29 -35.73 -37.36
N THR A 308 -2.10 -35.65 -38.66
CA THR A 308 -1.48 -34.57 -39.42
C THR A 308 -2.08 -33.22 -39.02
N VAL A 309 -1.19 -32.30 -38.64
CA VAL A 309 -1.52 -30.87 -38.47
C VAL A 309 -1.97 -30.32 -39.83
N PRO A 310 -3.12 -29.63 -39.94
CA PRO A 310 -3.43 -28.87 -41.14
C PRO A 310 -2.46 -27.69 -41.21
N LYS A 311 -1.43 -27.78 -42.06
CA LYS A 311 -0.65 -26.60 -42.47
C LYS A 311 -1.58 -25.72 -43.30
N ALA A 312 -2.04 -24.61 -42.72
CA ALA A 312 -2.63 -23.53 -43.50
C ALA A 312 -1.57 -23.03 -44.48
N LYS A 313 -1.72 -23.34 -45.77
CA LYS A 313 -0.93 -22.74 -46.85
C LYS A 313 -1.56 -21.39 -47.15
N VAL A 314 -1.07 -20.33 -46.51
CA VAL A 314 -1.39 -18.96 -46.94
C VAL A 314 -0.39 -18.61 -48.04
N ALA A 315 -0.90 -18.31 -49.24
CA ALA A 315 -0.07 -17.82 -50.33
C ALA A 315 0.45 -16.41 -49.97
N PRO A 316 1.71 -16.08 -50.27
CA PRO A 316 2.23 -14.74 -50.07
C PRO A 316 1.43 -13.74 -50.91
N MET A 317 1.08 -12.61 -50.31
CA MET A 317 0.35 -11.52 -50.94
C MET A 317 1.23 -10.95 -52.07
N LEU A 318 0.78 -11.08 -53.32
CA LEU A 318 1.41 -10.43 -54.46
C LEU A 318 1.18 -8.92 -54.33
N HIS A 319 2.23 -8.19 -53.92
CA HIS A 319 2.28 -6.75 -54.13
C HIS A 319 2.35 -6.50 -55.64
N SER A 320 1.26 -6.02 -56.22
CA SER A 320 1.25 -5.45 -57.56
C SER A 320 2.20 -4.25 -57.58
N GLN A 321 3.32 -4.41 -58.28
CA GLN A 321 4.23 -3.31 -58.60
C GLN A 321 3.52 -2.37 -59.57
N THR A 322 2.88 -1.33 -59.04
CA THR A 322 2.61 -0.12 -59.80
C THR A 322 3.73 0.86 -59.48
N LYS A 323 4.58 1.05 -60.48
CA LYS A 323 5.67 2.02 -60.54
C LYS A 323 5.11 3.42 -60.32
N GLU A 324 5.41 4.04 -59.18
CA GLU A 324 5.34 5.49 -59.03
C GLU A 324 6.67 5.97 -58.44
N GLU A 325 7.35 6.80 -59.22
CA GLU A 325 8.76 7.17 -59.10
C GLU A 325 8.90 8.30 -58.07
N LEU A 326 9.58 8.03 -56.96
CA LEU A 326 9.92 9.04 -55.95
C LEU A 326 11.08 9.93 -56.45
N PRO A 327 10.95 11.26 -56.43
CA PRO A 327 12.06 12.15 -56.77
C PRO A 327 13.14 12.17 -55.66
N PRO A 328 14.43 12.38 -56.04
CA PRO A 328 15.57 12.26 -55.13
C PRO A 328 15.70 13.44 -54.15
N PRO A 329 16.39 13.24 -53.01
CA PRO A 329 16.51 14.26 -51.97
C PRO A 329 17.58 15.31 -52.32
N PRO A 330 17.34 16.61 -52.06
CA PRO A 330 18.40 17.61 -52.15
C PRO A 330 19.26 17.66 -50.88
N THR A 331 20.57 17.66 -51.12
CA THR A 331 21.66 17.80 -50.16
C THR A 331 21.74 19.22 -49.60
N ASN A 332 22.06 19.32 -48.30
CA ASN A 332 22.21 20.54 -47.50
C ASN A 332 23.11 21.62 -48.13
N GLN A 333 22.71 22.89 -48.05
CA GLN A 333 23.38 23.91 -47.21
C GLN A 333 22.75 25.31 -47.33
N ASP A 334 22.65 25.95 -46.16
CA ASP A 334 22.71 27.39 -45.88
C ASP A 334 21.42 28.24 -45.90
N GLY A 335 21.34 29.13 -44.91
CA GLY A 335 20.33 30.19 -44.81
C GLY A 335 19.24 29.94 -43.76
N GLY A 336 19.45 30.45 -42.55
CA GLY A 336 18.45 30.43 -41.50
C GLY A 336 17.24 31.31 -41.81
N ASP A 337 16.06 30.79 -41.47
CA ASP A 337 14.93 31.60 -40.99
C ASP A 337 13.98 30.66 -40.23
N TYR A 338 14.04 30.68 -38.91
CA TYR A 338 13.15 29.89 -38.06
C TYR A 338 11.87 30.70 -37.85
N VAL A 339 10.84 30.44 -38.65
CA VAL A 339 9.50 30.99 -38.40
C VAL A 339 8.82 30.11 -37.35
N MET A 340 8.76 30.63 -36.13
CA MET A 340 7.93 30.12 -35.04
C MET A 340 6.44 30.23 -35.43
N PRO A 341 5.59 29.23 -35.11
CA PRO A 341 4.14 29.39 -35.26
C PRO A 341 3.65 30.47 -34.30
N ASP A 342 3.04 31.53 -34.85
CA ASP A 342 2.48 32.63 -34.08
C ASP A 342 1.37 32.15 -33.13
N ASP A 343 1.60 32.40 -31.85
CA ASP A 343 0.57 32.53 -30.83
C ASP A 343 -0.33 33.72 -31.19
N HIS A 344 -1.57 33.46 -31.61
CA HIS A 344 -2.59 34.48 -31.58
C HIS A 344 -3.06 34.67 -30.13
N ASP A 345 -2.47 35.67 -29.48
CA ASP A 345 -2.98 36.25 -28.26
C ASP A 345 -3.27 37.75 -28.44
N THR A 346 -4.03 38.30 -27.49
CA THR A 346 -4.55 39.65 -27.33
C THR A 346 -5.96 39.87 -27.89
N ASN A 347 -6.93 40.40 -27.15
CA ASN A 347 -6.84 41.30 -26.02
C ASN A 347 -8.18 41.33 -25.27
N LEU A 348 -8.19 41.13 -23.95
CA LEU A 348 -9.23 41.65 -23.06
C LEU A 348 -8.63 41.76 -21.65
N LYS A 349 -7.96 42.89 -21.42
CA LYS A 349 -7.54 43.32 -20.09
C LYS A 349 -8.65 44.13 -19.42
N SER A 350 -8.99 43.68 -18.22
CA SER A 350 -9.26 44.48 -17.02
C SER A 350 -10.35 45.55 -17.05
N GLU A 351 -11.47 45.26 -16.40
CA GLU A 351 -12.11 46.25 -15.52
C GLU A 351 -12.28 45.66 -14.11
N CYS A 352 -11.69 46.38 -13.17
CA CYS A 352 -11.73 46.16 -11.74
C CYS A 352 -12.72 47.18 -11.18
N PHE A 353 -13.93 46.74 -10.80
CA PHE A 353 -14.85 47.60 -10.05
C PHE A 353 -14.50 47.50 -8.56
N ARG A 354 -13.72 48.48 -8.08
CA ARG A 354 -13.75 48.93 -6.69
C ARG A 354 -14.61 50.19 -6.67
N GLU A 355 -15.74 50.14 -5.97
CA GLU A 355 -16.48 51.34 -5.62
C GLU A 355 -16.54 51.47 -4.10
N SER A 356 -15.75 52.41 -3.59
CA SER A 356 -15.90 52.96 -2.26
C SER A 356 -15.32 54.38 -2.32
N THR A 357 -16.20 55.38 -2.41
CA THR A 357 -16.24 56.57 -1.53
C THR A 357 -17.25 57.60 -2.05
N SER A 358 -18.33 57.81 -1.28
CA SER A 358 -18.97 59.11 -1.03
C SER A 358 -17.89 60.15 -0.63
N PRO A 359 -18.08 61.50 -0.70
CA PRO A 359 -19.28 62.18 -0.22
C PRO A 359 -19.64 63.53 -0.88
N HIS A 360 -20.71 64.07 -0.31
CA HIS A 360 -21.01 65.49 -0.13
C HIS A 360 -21.86 66.23 -1.16
N SER A 361 -23.04 66.63 -0.63
CA SER A 361 -23.50 68.01 -0.58
C SER A 361 -24.05 68.53 -1.92
N SER A 362 -25.25 69.09 -2.01
CA SER A 362 -25.89 69.99 -1.06
C SER A 362 -27.29 70.29 -1.59
N HIS A 363 -28.22 70.56 -0.66
CA HIS A 363 -29.29 71.56 -0.74
C HIS A 363 -30.30 71.46 -1.91
N THR A 364 -31.60 71.58 -1.71
CA THR A 364 -32.32 72.41 -0.75
C THR A 364 -33.68 71.78 -0.49
N SER A 365 -34.02 71.71 0.78
CA SER A 365 -35.38 71.56 1.25
C SER A 365 -36.10 72.91 1.19
N HIS A 366 -37.43 72.82 1.29
CA HIS A 366 -38.27 73.76 2.04
C HIS A 366 -38.53 75.14 1.39
N THR A 367 -39.72 75.72 1.37
CA THR A 367 -41.07 75.45 1.91
C THR A 367 -41.95 76.56 1.31
N LEU A 368 -43.21 76.58 1.71
CA LEU A 368 -44.12 77.71 1.66
C LEU A 368 -44.78 77.92 0.28
N SER A 369 -46.01 78.41 0.15
CA SER A 369 -46.91 79.07 1.11
C SER A 369 -46.33 79.61 2.39
#